data_AF-A0A938RBJ4-F1
#
_entry.id   AF-A0A938RBJ4-F1
#
_cell.length_a   1.000
_cell.length_b   1.000
_cell.length_c   1.000
_cell.angle_alpha   90.00
_cell.angle_beta   90.00
_cell.angle_gamma   90.00
#
_symmetry.space_group_name_H-M   'P 1'
#
loop_
_entity.id
_entity.type
_entity.pdbx_description
1 polymer ?
#
loop_
_entity_poly.entity_id
_entity_poly.type
_entity_poly.pdbx_seq_one_letter_code
_entity_poly.pdbx_strand_id
1 'polypeptide(L)' 'MRLTGWAKGYMCERIWSRDQKIKHNPDGSADITFTAASESELISFILSLGDKARVMKPKWLVGEIKDKIQTMMQNYVA' A
#
# COMPACT_ATOMS: atom_id res chain seq x y z
N MET A 1 1.49 -0.93 5.81
CA MET A 1 2.34 -0.57 4.65
C MET A 1 3.13 0.69 4.96
N ARG A 2 4.25 0.92 4.27
CA ARG A 2 5.02 2.18 4.33
C ARG A 2 4.62 3.09 3.17
N LEU A 3 4.48 4.38 3.45
CA LEU A 3 4.01 5.39 2.51
C LEU A 3 5.00 6.55 2.43
N THR A 4 5.16 7.09 1.22
CA THR A 4 6.01 8.24 0.92
C THR A 4 5.29 9.23 -0.01
N GLY A 5 5.86 10.41 -0.23
CA GLY A 5 5.35 11.39 -1.19
C GLY A 5 3.87 11.75 -0.99
N TRP A 6 3.14 11.90 -2.09
CA TRP A 6 1.72 12.25 -2.11
C TRP A 6 0.84 11.19 -1.44
N ALA A 7 1.19 9.91 -1.55
CA ALA A 7 0.41 8.81 -0.98
C ALA A 7 0.40 8.88 0.56
N LYS A 8 1.49 9.37 1.18
CA LYS A 8 1.51 9.62 2.63
C LYS A 8 0.44 10.62 3.04
N GLY A 9 0.39 11.80 2.41
CA GLY A 9 -0.60 12.83 2.73
C GLY A 9 -2.02 12.29 2.53
N TYR A 10 -2.28 11.74 1.34
CA TYR A 10 -3.57 11.16 0.98
C TYR A 10 -4.06 10.10 1.97
N MET A 11 -3.20 9.18 2.42
CA MET A 11 -3.58 8.09 3.30
C MET A 11 -3.67 8.51 4.78
N CYS A 12 -2.78 9.39 5.25
CA CYS A 12 -2.70 9.76 6.66
C CYS A 12 -3.77 10.79 7.07
N GLU A 13 -4.32 11.54 6.12
CA GLU A 13 -5.39 12.52 6.37
C GLU A 13 -6.80 11.89 6.48
N ARG A 14 -6.94 10.60 6.19
CA ARG A 14 -8.22 9.88 6.16
C ARG A 14 -8.27 8.74 7.19
N ILE A 15 -9.49 8.40 7.60
CA ILE A 15 -9.76 7.22 8.41
C ILE A 15 -10.32 6.12 7.49
N TRP A 16 -9.55 5.05 7.32
CA TRP A 16 -9.87 3.88 6.50
C TRP A 16 -10.52 2.76 7.32
N SER A 17 -10.21 2.67 8.61
CA SER A 17 -10.80 1.73 9.56
C SER A 17 -10.68 2.25 10.98
N ARG A 18 -11.51 1.73 11.89
CA ARG A 18 -11.49 2.07 13.33
C ARG A 18 -10.19 1.68 14.02
N ASP A 19 -9.56 0.60 13.57
CA ASP A 19 -8.31 0.07 14.14
C ASP A 19 -7.05 0.67 13.49
N GLN A 20 -7.21 1.70 12.67
CA GLN A 20 -6.12 2.35 11.96
C GLN A 20 -5.08 2.94 12.91
N LYS A 21 -3.81 2.68 12.61
CA LYS A 21 -2.64 3.22 13.31
C LYS A 21 -1.70 3.83 12.29
N ILE A 22 -1.23 5.04 12.59
CA ILE A 22 -0.23 5.75 11.79
C ILE A 22 0.99 5.99 12.68
N LYS A 23 2.18 5.65 12.16
CA LYS A 23 3.46 6.02 12.75
C LYS A 23 4.25 6.84 11.75
N HIS A 24 4.54 8.09 12.08
CA HIS A 24 5.44 8.93 11.29
C HIS A 24 6.89 8.56 11.60
N ASN A 25 7.71 8.43 10.55
CA ASN A 25 9.12 8.06 10.66
C ASN A 25 10.03 9.30 10.47
N PRO A 26 11.26 9.30 11.03
CA PRO A 26 12.20 10.42 10.89
C PRO A 26 12.64 10.72 9.45
N ASP A 27 12.56 9.74 8.55
CA ASP A 27 12.87 9.88 7.12
C ASP A 27 11.75 10.55 6.30
N GLY A 28 10.69 11.03 6.97
CA GLY A 28 9.54 11.67 6.35
C GLY A 28 8.49 10.71 5.78
N SER A 29 8.72 9.39 5.86
CA SER A 29 7.72 8.35 5.53
C SER A 29 6.70 8.16 6.67
N ALA A 30 5.65 7.40 6.40
CA ALA A 30 4.74 6.92 7.45
C ALA A 30 4.42 5.43 7.27
N ASP A 31 4.34 4.72 8.39
CA ASP A 31 3.82 3.36 8.43
C ASP A 31 2.35 3.40 8.87
N ILE A 32 1.47 2.91 8.00
CA ILE A 32 0.03 2.77 8.29
C ILE A 32 -0.36 1.30 8.42
N THR A 33 -1.20 0.99 9.39
CA THR A 33 -1.80 -0.34 9.59
C THR A 33 -3.28 -0.17 9.84
N PHE A 34 -4.13 -0.95 9.19
CA PHE A 34 -5.59 -0.93 9.36
C PHE A 34 -6.18 -2.25 8.85
N THR A 35 -7.39 -2.58 9.29
CA THR A 35 -8.17 -3.70 8.75
C THR A 35 -8.94 -3.24 7.50
N ALA A 36 -8.76 -3.94 6.39
CA ALA A 36 -9.52 -3.69 5.15
C ALA A 36 -10.76 -4.60 5.06
N ALA A 37 -11.80 -4.12 4.40
CA ALA A 37 -13.07 -4.86 4.25
C ALA A 37 -13.05 -5.87 3.09
N SER A 38 -12.24 -5.62 2.06
CA SER A 38 -12.15 -6.46 0.86
C SER A 38 -10.69 -6.59 0.41
N GLU A 39 -10.28 -7.83 0.14
CA GLU A 39 -8.92 -8.14 -0.31
C GLU A 39 -8.64 -7.59 -1.72
N SER A 40 -9.54 -7.82 -2.67
CA SER A 40 -9.35 -7.40 -4.07
C SER A 40 -9.35 -5.87 -4.21
N GLU A 41 -10.21 -5.18 -3.44
CA GLU A 41 -10.24 -3.72 -3.38
C GLU A 41 -8.97 -3.19 -2.74
N LEU A 42 -8.51 -3.78 -1.64
CA LEU A 42 -7.26 -3.38 -0.99
C LEU A 42 -6.07 -3.52 -1.95
N ILE A 43 -5.96 -4.66 -2.65
CA ILE A 43 -4.88 -4.89 -3.62
C ILE A 43 -4.92 -3.83 -4.72
N SER A 44 -6.08 -3.62 -5.35
CA SER A 44 -6.25 -2.62 -6.41
C SER A 44 -5.91 -1.21 -5.92
N PHE A 45 -6.35 -0.88 -4.71
CA PHE A 45 -6.09 0.41 -4.10
C PHE A 45 -4.59 0.61 -3.81
N ILE A 46 -3.90 -0.38 -3.21
CA ILE A 46 -2.45 -0.33 -2.99
C ILE A 46 -1.70 -0.11 -4.31
N LEU A 47 -2.07 -0.83 -5.37
CA LEU A 47 -1.42 -0.70 -6.68
C LEU A 47 -1.63 0.70 -7.28
N SER A 48 -2.77 1.34 -7.04
CA SER A 48 -3.03 2.71 -7.50
C SER A 48 -2.11 3.77 -6.85
N LEU A 49 -1.51 3.45 -5.70
CA LEU A 49 -0.51 4.31 -5.03
C LEU A 49 0.87 4.23 -5.69
N GLY A 50 1.06 3.30 -6.64
CA GLY A 50 2.29 3.15 -7.41
C GLY A 50 3.52 2.90 -6.53
N ASP A 51 4.63 3.54 -6.90
CA ASP A 51 5.93 3.43 -6.19
C ASP A 51 5.95 4.12 -4.82
N LYS A 52 4.86 4.81 -4.43
CA LYS A 52 4.78 5.55 -3.16
C LYS A 52 4.28 4.70 -2.00
N ALA A 53 3.81 3.49 -2.25
CA ALA A 53 3.40 2.54 -1.23
C ALA A 53 4.24 1.25 -1.27
N ARG A 54 4.64 0.76 -0.09
CA ARG A 54 5.32 -0.53 0.07
C ARG A 54 4.61 -1.38 1.11
N VAL A 55 4.02 -2.50 0.68
CA VAL A 55 3.48 -3.49 1.61
C VAL A 55 4.64 -4.20 2.32
N MET A 56 4.54 -4.30 3.64
CA MET A 56 5.55 -4.95 4.48
C MET A 56 5.03 -6.24 5.11
N LYS A 57 3.72 -6.30 5.39
CA LYS A 57 2.99 -7.40 6.03
C LYS A 57 1.51 -7.31 5.63
N PRO A 58 0.75 -8.42 5.72
CA PRO A 58 1.23 -9.80 5.96
C PRO A 58 2.00 -10.37 4.76
N LYS A 59 2.70 -11.50 4.95
CA LYS A 59 3.56 -12.10 3.90
C LYS A 59 2.79 -12.46 2.64
N TRP A 60 1.58 -12.99 2.76
CA TRP A 60 0.75 -13.35 1.61
C TRP A 60 0.44 -12.11 0.75
N LEU A 61 0.06 -10.98 1.38
CA LEU A 61 -0.26 -9.74 0.66
C LEU A 61 0.98 -9.14 -0.03
N VAL A 62 2.17 -9.30 0.58
CA VAL A 62 3.43 -8.92 -0.07
C VAL A 62 3.68 -9.76 -1.32
N GLY A 63 3.40 -11.06 -1.26
CA GLY A 63 3.46 -11.96 -2.42
C GLY A 63 2.50 -11.51 -3.52
N GLU A 64 1.24 -11.27 -3.16
CA GLU A 64 0.20 -10.94 -4.12
C GLU A 64 0.47 -9.62 -4.86
N ILE A 65 0.98 -8.61 -4.16
CA ILE A 65 1.39 -7.35 -4.80
C ILE A 65 2.57 -7.55 -5.75
N LYS A 66 3.55 -8.39 -5.39
CA LYS A 66 4.68 -8.70 -6.28
C LYS A 66 4.20 -9.40 -7.54
N ASP A 67 3.35 -10.40 -7.40
CA ASP A 67 2.85 -11.19 -8.52
C ASP A 67 2.02 -10.31 -9.47
N LYS A 68 1.14 -9.45 -8.94
CA LYS A 68 0.42 -8.46 -9.76
C LYS A 68 1.34 -7.49 -10.47
N ILE A 69 2.38 -6.97 -9.81
CA ILE A 69 3.36 -6.09 -10.45
C ILE A 69 4.10 -6.80 -11.58
N GLN A 70 4.50 -8.06 -11.37
CA GLN A 70 5.16 -8.87 -12.38
C GLN A 70 4.26 -9.12 -13.59
N THR A 71 2.99 -9.50 -13.37
CA THR A 71 2.01 -9.65 -14.46
C THR A 71 1.76 -8.33 -15.19
N MET A 72 1.63 -7.21 -14.48
CA MET A 72 1.46 -5.90 -15.12
C MET A 72 2.65 -5.53 -15.97
N MET A 73 3.87 -5.83 -15.52
CA MET A 73 5.09 -5.58 -16.29
C MET A 73 5.10 -6.33 -17.62
N GLN A 74 4.58 -7.57 -17.65
CA GLN A 74 4.47 -8.36 -18.89
C GLN A 74 3.61 -7.68 -19.98
N ASN A 75 2.68 -6.81 -19.60
CA ASN A 75 1.88 -6.05 -20.58
C ASN A 75 2.67 -4.95 -21.31
N TYR A 76 3.88 -4.62 -20.83
CA TYR A 76 4.72 -3.54 -21.38
C TYR A 76 6.07 -4.04 -21.90
N VAL A 77 6.39 -5.32 -21.70
CA VAL A 77 7.58 -5.94 -22.29
C VAL A 77 7.16 -6.51 -23.65
N ALA A 78 7.70 -5.92 -24.71
CA ALA A 78 7.49 -6.35 -26.11
C ALA A 78 8.10 -7.73 -26.40
#